data_AF-A0A7K8XBG1-F1
#
_entry.id   AF-A0A7K8XBG1-F1
#
_cell.length_a   1.000
_cell.length_b   1.000
_cell.length_c   1.000
_cell.angle_alpha   90.00
_cell.angle_beta   90.00
_cell.angle_gamma   90.00
#
_symmetry.space_group_name_H-M   'P 1'
#
loop_
_entity.id
_entity.type
_entity.pdbx_description
1 polymer ?
#
loop_
_entity_poly.entity_id
_entity_poly.type
_entity_poly.pdbx_seq_one_letter_code
_entity_poly.pdbx_strand_id
1 'polypeptide(L)'
;FSLSAEDGALLGKIEKVRVLRNDHREGLMRSRVRGADAAQAKVLTFLDSHCECNEHWLEPLLERVAEDKTRVVSPIIDVINMDNFQYVGASADLKGGFDWNLVFKWDYMTPEQRRARQGNPVAPIKTPMIAGGLFVMDKSYFEELGKYDMMMDVWGGENLEISFRVWQCGGSLEIIPCSRVGHVFRKQHPYTFPGGSGTVFARNTRRAAEVWMDEYKNFYYAAVPSARNVPYGNIQSRMELRRRLNCKPFKWYLENVYPELRVPDHQDIAFGALQQGTNCLDTLGHFADGVVGVYECHNAGGNQ
;
A
#
# COMPACT_ATOMS: atom_id res chain seq x y z
N PHE A 1 -2.87 15.73 18.94
CA PHE A 1 -4.06 16.16 18.17
C PHE A 1 -4.59 17.42 18.81
N SER A 2 -4.91 18.42 18.01
CA SER A 2 -5.48 19.67 18.53
C SER A 2 -6.99 19.54 18.64
N LEU A 3 -7.51 20.06 19.76
CA LEU A 3 -8.93 20.12 20.08
C LEU A 3 -9.56 21.45 19.61
N SER A 4 -8.75 22.35 19.04
CA SER A 4 -9.23 23.66 18.60
C SER A 4 -10.13 23.53 17.38
N ALA A 5 -11.32 24.13 17.46
CA ALA A 5 -12.23 24.21 16.31
C ALA A 5 -11.66 25.06 15.16
N GLU A 6 -10.70 25.93 15.46
CA GLU A 6 -10.05 26.85 14.52
C GLU A 6 -8.87 26.21 13.77
N ASP A 7 -8.48 24.97 14.10
CA ASP A 7 -7.40 24.29 13.40
C ASP A 7 -7.66 24.22 11.89
N GLY A 8 -6.67 24.70 11.12
CA GLY A 8 -6.76 24.77 9.66
C GLY A 8 -7.54 25.97 9.13
N ALA A 9 -8.27 26.74 9.95
CA ALA A 9 -9.02 27.91 9.50
C ALA A 9 -8.12 28.96 8.82
N LEU A 10 -6.88 29.11 9.31
CA LEU A 10 -5.88 29.98 8.67
C LEU A 10 -5.51 29.52 7.26
N LEU A 11 -5.45 28.22 7.01
CA LEU A 11 -5.14 27.66 5.68
C LEU A 11 -6.30 27.88 4.69
N GLY A 12 -7.54 27.92 5.17
CA GLY A 12 -8.71 28.22 4.34
C GLY A 12 -8.71 29.63 3.73
N LYS A 13 -7.80 30.52 4.16
CA LYS A 13 -7.59 31.84 3.55
C LYS A 13 -6.75 31.78 2.27
N ILE A 14 -6.04 30.67 2.03
CA ILE A 14 -5.23 30.46 0.83
C ILE A 14 -6.17 30.08 -0.32
N GLU A 15 -5.91 30.62 -1.52
CA GLU A 15 -6.71 30.36 -2.71
C GLU A 15 -6.90 28.85 -2.96
N LYS A 16 -8.12 28.46 -3.33
CA LYS A 16 -8.55 27.06 -3.62
C LYS A 16 -8.61 26.12 -2.41
N VAL A 17 -8.10 26.51 -1.23
CA VAL A 17 -8.08 25.65 -0.05
C VAL A 17 -9.47 25.61 0.61
N ARG A 18 -10.00 24.39 0.79
CA ARG A 18 -11.20 24.12 1.58
C ARG A 18 -10.86 23.17 2.72
N VAL A 19 -11.26 23.52 3.94
CA VAL A 19 -11.01 22.71 5.14
C VAL A 19 -12.31 22.04 5.58
N LEU A 20 -12.28 20.72 5.74
CA LEU A 20 -13.40 19.94 6.27
C LEU A 20 -12.95 19.30 7.59
N ARG A 21 -13.59 19.69 8.71
CA ARG A 21 -13.29 19.15 10.04
C ARG A 21 -14.25 18.03 10.40
N ASN A 22 -13.74 16.87 10.80
CA ASN A 22 -14.53 15.81 11.42
C ASN A 22 -14.81 16.17 12.89
N ASP A 23 -16.04 15.96 13.34
CA ASP A 23 -16.45 16.25 14.71
C ASP A 23 -15.89 15.22 15.72
N HIS A 24 -15.49 14.05 15.21
CA HIS A 24 -14.81 13.01 15.97
C HIS A 24 -13.70 12.37 15.13
N ARG A 25 -12.88 11.53 15.76
CA ARG A 25 -11.73 10.92 15.08
C ARG A 25 -12.15 9.77 14.18
N GLU A 26 -12.17 10.06 12.88
CA GLU A 26 -12.64 9.11 11.86
C GLU A 26 -11.55 8.22 11.26
N GLY A 27 -10.28 8.60 11.39
CA GLY A 27 -9.20 7.90 10.70
C GLY A 27 -9.10 8.25 9.22
N LEU A 28 -8.03 7.77 8.59
CA LEU A 28 -7.62 8.16 7.25
C LEU A 28 -8.66 7.77 6.19
N MET A 29 -9.16 6.54 6.21
CA MET A 29 -10.05 5.98 5.18
C MET A 29 -11.36 6.77 5.09
N ARG A 30 -12.06 6.93 6.23
CA ARG A 30 -13.31 7.69 6.30
C ARG A 30 -13.12 9.18 5.99
N SER A 31 -11.99 9.76 6.41
CA SER A 31 -11.65 11.16 6.10
C SER A 31 -11.39 11.37 4.61
N ARG A 32 -10.69 10.43 3.94
CA ARG A 32 -10.48 10.46 2.49
C ARG A 32 -11.79 10.34 1.73
N VAL A 33 -12.69 9.45 2.15
CA VAL A 33 -14.02 9.33 1.54
C VAL A 33 -14.82 10.62 1.70
N ARG A 34 -14.83 11.23 2.89
CA ARG A 34 -15.48 12.54 3.07
C ARG A 34 -14.92 13.62 2.14
N GLY A 35 -13.60 13.66 1.98
CA GLY A 35 -12.93 14.56 1.03
C GLY A 35 -13.33 14.29 -0.42
N ALA A 36 -13.34 13.02 -0.83
CA ALA A 36 -13.72 12.58 -2.17
C ALA A 36 -15.19 12.92 -2.50
N ASP A 37 -16.09 12.75 -1.54
CA ASP A 37 -17.52 13.06 -1.69
C ASP A 37 -17.75 14.56 -1.88
N ALA A 38 -16.93 15.40 -1.22
CA ALA A 38 -16.97 16.85 -1.36
C ALA A 38 -16.20 17.40 -2.57
N ALA A 39 -15.42 16.56 -3.26
CA ALA A 39 -14.62 16.96 -4.40
C ALA A 39 -15.50 17.25 -5.63
N GLN A 40 -15.21 18.33 -6.34
CA GLN A 40 -15.99 18.74 -7.52
C GLN A 40 -15.33 18.32 -8.85
N ALA A 41 -14.03 18.00 -8.81
CA ALA A 41 -13.27 17.60 -9.98
C ALA A 41 -13.53 16.15 -10.40
N LYS A 42 -13.16 15.82 -11.65
CA LYS A 42 -13.28 14.47 -12.21
C LYS A 42 -12.18 13.50 -11.74
N VAL A 43 -11.05 14.03 -11.27
CA VAL A 43 -9.91 13.24 -10.81
C VAL A 43 -9.65 13.57 -9.34
N LEU A 44 -9.38 12.53 -8.56
CA LEU A 44 -8.99 12.63 -7.15
C LEU A 44 -7.48 12.46 -7.05
N THR A 45 -6.83 13.34 -6.29
CA THR A 45 -5.43 13.22 -5.90
C THR A 45 -5.35 13.19 -4.39
N PHE A 46 -4.82 12.09 -3.84
CA PHE A 46 -4.58 11.95 -2.41
C PHE A 46 -3.11 12.18 -2.13
N LEU A 47 -2.82 13.02 -1.13
CA LEU A 47 -1.49 13.25 -0.58
C LEU A 47 -1.56 13.18 0.94
N ASP A 48 -0.48 12.74 1.56
CA ASP A 48 -0.30 12.86 3.01
C ASP A 48 0.02 14.32 3.39
N SER A 49 -0.21 14.67 4.65
CA SER A 49 -0.07 16.04 5.15
C SER A 49 1.39 16.50 5.37
N HIS A 50 2.36 15.72 4.91
CA HIS A 50 3.80 15.93 5.13
C HIS A 50 4.56 15.47 3.89
N CYS A 51 4.20 16.09 2.77
CA CYS A 51 4.75 15.87 1.45
C CYS A 51 5.23 17.18 0.83
N GLU A 52 6.18 17.08 -0.10
CA GLU A 52 6.63 18.19 -0.94
C GLU A 52 6.60 17.75 -2.41
N CYS A 53 5.79 18.43 -3.22
CA CYS A 53 5.66 18.09 -4.63
C CYS A 53 6.82 18.69 -5.44
N ASN A 54 7.39 17.90 -6.36
CA ASN A 54 8.48 18.35 -7.22
C ASN A 54 7.96 19.01 -8.51
N GLU A 55 8.87 19.50 -9.36
CA GLU A 55 8.54 20.06 -10.67
C GLU A 55 7.74 19.07 -11.52
N HIS A 56 6.69 19.57 -12.18
CA HIS A 56 5.85 18.80 -13.10
C HIS A 56 5.35 17.45 -12.58
N TRP A 57 5.12 17.35 -11.26
CA TRP A 57 4.72 16.09 -10.63
C TRP A 57 3.31 15.65 -11.03
N LEU A 58 2.42 16.56 -11.41
CA LEU A 58 1.00 16.27 -11.53
C LEU A 58 0.60 15.85 -12.95
N GLU A 59 1.14 16.50 -13.96
CA GLU A 59 0.81 16.32 -15.37
C GLU A 59 1.01 14.86 -15.82
N PRO A 60 2.13 14.17 -15.49
CA PRO A 60 2.33 12.77 -15.86
C PRO A 60 1.31 11.84 -15.18
N LEU A 61 0.80 12.17 -13.99
CA LEU A 61 -0.22 11.34 -13.33
C LEU A 61 -1.58 11.53 -13.99
N LEU A 62 -1.96 12.79 -14.27
CA LEU A 62 -3.23 13.12 -14.91
C LEU A 62 -3.31 12.56 -16.33
N GLU A 63 -2.22 12.59 -17.10
CA GLU A 63 -2.15 12.03 -18.45
C GLU A 63 -2.52 10.54 -18.45
N ARG A 64 -1.96 9.76 -17.53
CA ARG A 64 -2.22 8.31 -17.45
C ARG A 64 -3.68 7.98 -17.14
N VAL A 65 -4.29 8.74 -16.23
CA VAL A 65 -5.70 8.57 -15.84
C VAL A 65 -6.64 9.07 -16.94
N ALA A 66 -6.26 10.12 -17.66
CA ALA A 66 -7.03 10.64 -18.79
C ALA A 66 -7.05 9.66 -19.97
N GLU A 67 -5.94 8.97 -20.24
CA GLU A 67 -5.87 7.91 -21.25
C GLU A 67 -6.73 6.69 -20.88
N ASP A 68 -6.79 6.34 -19.60
CA ASP A 68 -7.50 5.17 -19.10
C ASP A 68 -7.90 5.37 -17.64
N LYS A 69 -9.21 5.56 -17.42
CA LYS A 69 -9.77 5.82 -16.08
C LYS A 69 -9.56 4.68 -15.08
N THR A 70 -9.21 3.48 -15.55
CA THR A 70 -9.03 2.29 -14.70
C THR A 70 -7.63 2.20 -14.10
N ARG A 71 -6.71 3.09 -14.51
CA ARG A 71 -5.36 3.21 -13.97
C ARG A 71 -5.38 4.03 -12.69
N VAL A 72 -4.82 3.46 -11.63
CA VAL A 72 -4.54 4.15 -10.37
C VAL A 72 -3.04 4.39 -10.29
N VAL A 73 -2.62 5.64 -10.29
CA VAL A 73 -1.22 6.00 -10.53
C VAL A 73 -0.61 6.73 -9.36
N SER A 74 0.66 6.43 -9.06
CA SER A 74 1.41 7.00 -7.94
C SER A 74 2.72 7.64 -8.42
N PRO A 75 3.20 8.69 -7.75
CA PRO A 75 4.54 9.21 -8.00
C PRO A 75 5.61 8.22 -7.52
N ILE A 76 6.86 8.40 -7.95
CA ILE A 76 7.99 7.97 -7.13
C ILE A 76 7.98 8.82 -5.85
N ILE A 77 7.99 8.14 -4.71
CA ILE A 77 7.99 8.78 -3.40
C ILE A 77 9.43 8.98 -2.96
N ASP A 78 9.92 10.21 -3.08
CA ASP A 78 11.23 10.58 -2.60
C ASP A 78 11.24 10.71 -1.07
N VAL A 79 12.42 10.70 -0.47
CA VAL A 79 12.58 10.73 0.98
C VAL A 79 12.85 12.15 1.44
N ILE A 80 12.01 12.68 2.32
CA ILE A 80 12.34 13.85 3.14
C ILE A 80 12.81 13.31 4.48
N ASN A 81 14.08 13.52 4.81
CA ASN A 81 14.68 13.00 6.03
C ASN A 81 14.00 13.60 7.27
N MET A 82 13.58 12.76 8.22
CA MET A 82 12.80 13.22 9.38
C MET A 82 13.60 14.05 10.40
N ASP A 83 14.94 13.97 10.38
CA ASP A 83 15.81 14.65 11.34
C ASP A 83 16.31 16.00 10.80
N ASN A 84 16.63 16.08 9.51
CA ASN A 84 17.22 17.27 8.90
C ASN A 84 16.42 17.86 7.71
N PHE A 85 15.28 17.26 7.34
CA PHE A 85 14.40 17.68 6.26
C PHE A 85 15.08 17.77 4.87
N GLN A 86 16.23 17.13 4.68
CA GLN A 86 16.83 17.01 3.35
C GLN A 86 15.95 16.16 2.44
N TYR A 87 15.68 16.69 1.25
CA TYR A 87 15.00 15.98 0.17
C TYR A 87 16.02 15.11 -0.58
N VAL A 88 15.80 13.80 -0.62
CA VAL A 88 16.69 12.81 -1.24
C VAL A 88 15.89 11.95 -2.22
N GLY A 89 16.37 11.88 -3.46
CA GLY A 89 15.74 11.09 -4.51
C GLY A 89 15.71 9.59 -4.18
N ALA A 90 14.54 8.97 -4.33
CA ALA A 90 14.39 7.53 -4.21
C ALA A 90 14.80 6.81 -5.51
N SER A 91 15.16 5.53 -5.38
CA SER A 91 15.47 4.67 -6.52
C SER A 91 14.24 4.43 -7.40
N ALA A 92 14.43 4.52 -8.72
CA ALA A 92 13.41 4.21 -9.72
C ALA A 92 13.28 2.71 -10.02
N ASP A 93 14.11 1.87 -9.39
CA ASP A 93 14.11 0.41 -9.53
C ASP A 93 13.31 -0.30 -8.44
N LEU A 94 12.52 0.45 -7.67
CA LEU A 94 11.65 -0.09 -6.62
C LEU A 94 10.20 -0.17 -7.09
N LYS A 95 9.52 -1.24 -6.67
CA LYS A 95 8.07 -1.42 -6.79
C LYS A 95 7.48 -1.78 -5.43
N GLY A 96 6.20 -1.54 -5.24
CA GLY A 96 5.53 -1.87 -3.98
C GLY A 96 5.17 -3.35 -3.90
N GLY A 97 5.41 -3.94 -2.74
CA GLY A 97 5.17 -5.34 -2.46
C GLY A 97 4.71 -5.56 -1.02
N PHE A 98 4.60 -6.82 -0.62
CA PHE A 98 4.24 -7.23 0.74
C PHE A 98 4.73 -8.65 1.02
N ASP A 99 5.00 -8.95 2.29
CA ASP A 99 5.19 -10.33 2.76
C ASP A 99 3.89 -10.91 3.31
N TRP A 100 3.85 -12.21 3.63
CA TRP A 100 2.67 -12.85 4.19
C TRP A 100 2.19 -12.26 5.53
N ASN A 101 2.99 -11.43 6.22
CA ASN A 101 2.50 -10.65 7.36
C ASN A 101 1.58 -9.46 6.97
N LEU A 102 1.40 -9.24 5.66
CA LEU A 102 0.62 -8.18 5.04
C LEU A 102 1.06 -6.77 5.43
N VAL A 103 2.36 -6.59 5.64
CA VAL A 103 2.99 -5.27 5.78
C VAL A 103 3.57 -4.87 4.43
N PHE A 104 3.31 -3.63 4.02
CA PHE A 104 3.89 -3.06 2.81
C PHE A 104 5.42 -3.03 2.88
N LYS A 105 6.07 -3.38 1.78
CA LYS A 105 7.52 -3.23 1.59
C LYS A 105 7.84 -2.71 0.19
N TRP A 106 9.07 -2.25 0.02
CA TRP A 106 9.63 -1.95 -1.28
C TRP A 106 10.44 -3.14 -1.77
N ASP A 107 10.09 -3.67 -2.93
CA ASP A 107 10.86 -4.71 -3.60
C ASP A 107 11.73 -4.08 -4.68
N TYR A 108 12.97 -4.57 -4.77
CA TYR A 108 13.78 -4.34 -5.96
C TYR A 108 13.18 -5.09 -7.14
N MET A 109 13.14 -4.43 -8.29
CA MET A 109 12.79 -5.06 -9.55
C MET A 109 13.75 -6.21 -9.87
N THR A 110 13.20 -7.28 -10.45
CA THR A 110 14.00 -8.40 -10.95
C THR A 110 15.00 -7.95 -12.01
N PRO A 111 16.10 -8.70 -12.24
CA PRO A 111 17.02 -8.40 -13.34
C PRO A 111 16.32 -8.26 -14.69
N GLU A 112 15.30 -9.06 -14.96
CA GLU A 112 14.48 -9.02 -16.18
C GLU A 112 13.70 -7.71 -16.28
N GLN A 113 13.01 -7.30 -15.20
CA GLN A 113 12.28 -6.03 -15.13
C GLN A 113 13.19 -4.83 -15.35
N ARG A 114 14.37 -4.82 -14.74
CA ARG A 114 15.36 -3.74 -14.93
C ARG A 114 15.90 -3.70 -16.36
N ARG A 115 16.23 -4.85 -16.95
CA ARG A 115 16.68 -4.93 -18.35
C ARG A 115 15.60 -4.43 -19.32
N ALA A 116 14.35 -4.84 -19.14
CA ALA A 116 13.24 -4.40 -19.98
C ALA A 116 13.03 -2.87 -19.97
N ARG A 117 13.41 -2.22 -18.87
CA ARG A 117 13.29 -0.76 -18.70
C ARG A 117 14.48 0.03 -19.21
N GLN A 118 15.61 -0.60 -19.55
CA GLN A 118 16.81 0.13 -20.00
C GLN A 118 16.56 0.99 -21.24
N GLY A 119 15.69 0.56 -22.15
CA GLY A 119 15.31 1.33 -23.34
C GLY A 119 14.39 2.52 -23.07
N ASN A 120 13.69 2.53 -21.92
CA ASN A 120 12.83 3.64 -21.52
C ASN A 120 12.69 3.66 -19.98
N PRO A 121 13.64 4.28 -19.26
CA PRO A 121 13.64 4.30 -17.78
C PRO A 121 12.49 5.13 -17.19
N VAL A 122 11.82 5.96 -17.99
CA VAL A 122 10.69 6.78 -17.56
C VAL A 122 9.32 6.14 -17.85
N ALA A 123 9.30 4.94 -18.44
CA ALA A 123 8.07 4.20 -18.68
C ALA A 123 7.31 3.91 -17.36
N PRO A 124 5.96 3.92 -17.37
CA PRO A 124 5.15 3.50 -16.23
C PRO A 124 5.54 2.11 -15.72
N ILE A 125 5.59 1.95 -14.41
CA ILE A 125 5.92 0.69 -13.74
C ILE A 125 4.65 0.10 -13.16
N LYS A 126 4.23 -1.08 -13.62
CA LYS A 126 3.15 -1.82 -12.93
C LYS A 126 3.63 -2.26 -11.55
N THR A 127 2.86 -1.92 -10.52
CA THR A 127 3.19 -2.25 -9.13
C THR A 127 2.13 -3.18 -8.53
N PRO A 128 2.50 -4.29 -7.86
CA PRO A 128 1.54 -5.13 -7.15
C PRO A 128 0.76 -4.34 -6.10
N MET A 129 1.45 -3.43 -5.42
CA MET A 129 0.90 -2.69 -4.30
C MET A 129 1.34 -1.23 -4.34
N ILE A 130 0.48 -0.33 -3.88
CA ILE A 130 0.86 1.05 -3.60
C ILE A 130 1.10 1.23 -2.09
N ALA A 131 1.97 2.18 -1.73
CA ALA A 131 2.13 2.58 -0.33
C ALA A 131 0.82 3.13 0.27
N GLY A 132 -0.04 3.72 -0.57
CA GLY A 132 -1.39 4.17 -0.24
C GLY A 132 -1.49 5.63 0.21
N GLY A 133 -0.39 6.27 0.59
CA GLY A 133 -0.35 7.69 0.97
C GLY A 133 -0.61 8.66 -0.19
N LEU A 134 0.00 8.37 -1.34
CA LEU A 134 0.06 9.28 -2.49
C LEU A 134 -0.38 8.55 -3.76
N PHE A 135 -1.52 8.94 -4.35
CA PHE A 135 -1.98 8.40 -5.63
C PHE A 135 -3.05 9.28 -6.27
N VAL A 136 -3.27 9.08 -7.56
CA VAL A 136 -4.26 9.74 -8.40
C VAL A 136 -5.19 8.70 -9.01
N MET A 137 -6.49 9.00 -9.02
CA MET A 137 -7.53 8.09 -9.49
C MET A 137 -8.71 8.86 -10.07
N ASP A 138 -9.32 8.36 -11.14
CA ASP A 138 -10.58 8.89 -11.64
C ASP A 138 -11.68 8.80 -10.56
N LYS A 139 -12.41 9.89 -10.33
CA LYS A 139 -13.41 9.98 -9.26
C LYS A 139 -14.55 8.99 -9.47
N SER A 140 -15.05 8.87 -10.70
CA SER A 140 -16.14 7.94 -11.01
C SER A 140 -15.70 6.49 -10.83
N TYR A 141 -14.46 6.17 -11.19
CA TYR A 141 -13.89 4.84 -10.98
C TYR A 141 -13.66 4.55 -9.49
N PHE A 142 -13.23 5.53 -8.69
CA PHE A 142 -13.15 5.40 -7.24
C PHE A 142 -14.51 5.09 -6.60
N GLU A 143 -15.57 5.76 -7.06
CA GLU A 143 -16.95 5.50 -6.62
C GLU A 143 -17.47 4.13 -7.06
N GLU A 144 -17.26 3.77 -8.33
CA GLU A 144 -17.68 2.50 -8.93
C GLU A 144 -17.03 1.29 -8.25
N LEU A 145 -15.71 1.38 -7.98
CA LEU A 145 -14.98 0.38 -7.21
C LEU A 145 -15.34 0.37 -5.72
N GLY A 146 -16.27 1.21 -5.26
CA GLY A 146 -16.77 1.19 -3.88
C GLY A 146 -15.83 1.86 -2.88
N LYS A 147 -15.21 2.98 -3.28
CA LYS A 147 -14.45 3.90 -2.41
C LYS A 147 -13.43 3.18 -1.53
N TYR A 148 -13.41 3.48 -0.23
CA TYR A 148 -12.74 2.67 0.80
C TYR A 148 -13.77 1.90 1.63
N ASP A 149 -13.31 0.83 2.29
CA ASP A 149 -14.09 0.17 3.33
C ASP A 149 -14.24 1.08 4.57
N MET A 150 -15.43 1.66 4.72
CA MET A 150 -15.77 2.62 5.78
C MET A 150 -15.68 2.05 7.19
N MET A 151 -15.62 0.73 7.35
CA MET A 151 -15.48 0.07 8.65
C MET A 151 -14.03 -0.20 9.05
N MET A 152 -13.04 0.21 8.23
CA MET A 152 -11.64 0.24 8.65
C MET A 152 -11.36 1.45 9.55
N ASP A 153 -10.51 1.27 10.55
CA ASP A 153 -10.30 2.24 11.61
C ASP A 153 -8.91 2.88 11.59
N VAL A 154 -8.86 4.18 11.85
CA VAL A 154 -7.64 4.99 12.08
C VAL A 154 -6.62 4.97 10.94
N TRP A 155 -5.85 3.90 10.79
CA TRP A 155 -4.74 3.78 9.85
C TRP A 155 -4.37 2.30 9.60
N GLY A 156 -3.95 2.00 8.37
CA GLY A 156 -3.31 0.75 7.99
C GLY A 156 -4.28 -0.25 7.37
N GLY A 157 -3.78 -1.03 6.42
CA GLY A 157 -4.51 -2.09 5.71
C GLY A 157 -5.37 -1.61 4.54
N GLU A 158 -5.62 -0.30 4.42
CA GLU A 158 -6.40 0.26 3.33
C GLU A 158 -5.65 0.23 1.99
N ASN A 159 -4.33 0.35 2.05
CA ASN A 159 -3.44 0.24 0.90
C ASN A 159 -3.42 -1.20 0.34
N LEU A 160 -3.48 -2.21 1.21
CA LEU A 160 -3.68 -3.62 0.81
C LEU A 160 -5.02 -3.78 0.10
N GLU A 161 -6.11 -3.37 0.76
CA GLU A 161 -7.47 -3.59 0.30
C GLU A 161 -7.73 -2.95 -1.06
N ILE A 162 -7.32 -1.68 -1.24
CA ILE A 162 -7.50 -1.00 -2.52
C ILE A 162 -6.60 -1.60 -3.60
N SER A 163 -5.37 -2.01 -3.27
CA SER A 163 -4.46 -2.60 -4.26
C SER A 163 -4.99 -3.91 -4.80
N PHE A 164 -5.42 -4.81 -3.90
CA PHE A 164 -6.03 -6.09 -4.26
C PHE A 164 -7.31 -5.90 -5.07
N ARG A 165 -8.17 -4.99 -4.63
CA ARG A 165 -9.43 -4.69 -5.31
C ARG A 165 -9.21 -4.13 -6.70
N VAL A 166 -8.36 -3.12 -6.87
CA VAL A 166 -8.11 -2.50 -8.18
C VAL A 166 -7.65 -3.55 -9.18
N TRP A 167 -6.63 -4.34 -8.83
CA TRP A 167 -6.12 -5.39 -9.71
C TRP A 167 -7.15 -6.49 -9.99
N GLN A 168 -7.76 -7.06 -8.95
CA GLN A 168 -8.71 -8.17 -9.12
C GLN A 168 -9.98 -7.74 -9.87
N CYS A 169 -10.40 -6.48 -9.76
CA CYS A 169 -11.62 -5.98 -10.38
C CYS A 169 -11.37 -5.26 -11.72
N GLY A 170 -10.20 -5.45 -12.34
CA GLY A 170 -9.95 -5.11 -13.74
C GLY A 170 -9.19 -3.81 -14.01
N GLY A 171 -8.74 -3.10 -12.98
CA GLY A 171 -7.83 -1.95 -13.12
C GLY A 171 -6.36 -2.33 -13.01
N SER A 172 -5.51 -1.30 -12.93
CA SER A 172 -4.07 -1.46 -12.71
C SER A 172 -3.53 -0.41 -11.74
N LEU A 173 -2.41 -0.73 -11.10
CA LEU A 173 -1.62 0.20 -10.30
C LEU A 173 -0.30 0.49 -11.02
N GLU A 174 0.03 1.78 -11.16
CA GLU A 174 1.26 2.22 -11.81
C GLU A 174 2.06 3.18 -10.92
N ILE A 175 3.39 3.07 -10.93
CA ILE A 175 4.32 4.10 -10.45
C ILE A 175 4.84 4.85 -11.68
N ILE A 176 4.75 6.17 -11.68
CA ILE A 176 5.10 7.02 -12.82
C ILE A 176 6.43 7.73 -12.53
N PRO A 177 7.55 7.32 -13.16
CA PRO A 177 8.89 7.82 -12.78
C PRO A 177 9.11 9.32 -12.95
N CYS A 178 8.41 9.94 -13.91
CA CYS A 178 8.46 11.40 -14.13
C CYS A 178 7.74 12.20 -13.04
N SER A 179 6.87 11.56 -12.25
CA SER A 179 6.19 12.20 -11.14
C SER A 179 6.94 11.93 -9.84
N ARG A 180 7.36 13.00 -9.16
CA ARG A 180 8.19 12.95 -7.95
C ARG A 180 7.52 13.74 -6.82
N VAL A 181 7.34 13.10 -5.68
CA VAL A 181 6.82 13.76 -4.47
C VAL A 181 7.60 13.26 -3.27
N GLY A 182 8.20 14.17 -2.52
CA GLY A 182 8.88 13.86 -1.26
C GLY A 182 7.88 13.54 -0.16
N HIS A 183 8.23 12.60 0.72
CA HIS A 183 7.45 12.24 1.91
C HIS A 183 8.36 12.12 3.13
N VAL A 184 7.88 12.64 4.28
CA VAL A 184 8.57 12.47 5.56
C VAL A 184 8.26 11.09 6.14
N PHE A 185 9.11 10.11 5.84
CA PHE A 185 9.04 8.78 6.44
C PHE A 185 9.40 8.81 7.93
N ARG A 186 8.56 8.20 8.77
CA ARG A 186 8.71 8.22 10.24
C ARG A 186 8.89 6.81 10.77
N LYS A 187 9.71 6.69 11.82
CA LYS A 187 9.93 5.40 12.53
C LYS A 187 8.75 4.98 13.42
N GLN A 188 7.94 5.93 13.87
CA GLN A 188 6.83 5.70 14.80
C GLN A 188 5.62 6.58 14.46
N HIS A 189 4.42 6.08 14.78
CA HIS A 189 3.19 6.85 14.63
C HIS A 189 3.08 7.90 15.74
N PRO A 190 2.92 9.19 15.43
CA PRO A 190 2.81 10.26 16.42
C PRO A 190 1.39 10.39 17.02
N TYR A 191 0.53 9.40 16.82
CA TYR A 191 -0.89 9.44 17.15
C TYR A 191 -1.37 8.19 17.86
N THR A 192 -2.39 8.35 18.70
CA THR A 192 -2.96 7.26 19.52
C THR A 192 -3.76 6.27 18.67
N PHE A 193 -3.98 5.06 19.16
CA PHE A 193 -4.87 4.09 18.52
C PHE A 193 -5.83 3.54 19.58
N PRO A 194 -7.15 3.71 19.44
CA PRO A 194 -8.11 3.07 20.35
C PRO A 194 -7.91 1.55 20.27
N GLY A 195 -7.53 0.92 21.39
CA GLY A 195 -7.22 -0.52 21.43
C GLY A 195 -5.80 -0.93 20.99
N GLY A 196 -4.91 0.03 20.69
CA GLY A 196 -3.51 -0.21 20.30
C GLY A 196 -3.31 -0.35 18.80
N SER A 197 -2.14 0.11 18.31
CA SER A 197 -1.83 0.15 16.86
C SER A 197 -1.83 -1.24 16.23
N GLY A 198 -1.28 -2.24 16.92
CA GLY A 198 -1.26 -3.63 16.45
C GLY A 198 -2.66 -4.22 16.26
N THR A 199 -3.57 -4.01 17.21
CA THR A 199 -4.96 -4.51 17.14
C THR A 199 -5.75 -3.83 16.02
N VAL A 200 -5.62 -2.51 15.88
CA VAL A 200 -6.29 -1.75 14.81
C VAL A 200 -5.76 -2.17 13.43
N PHE A 201 -4.43 -2.27 13.29
CA PHE A 201 -3.81 -2.75 12.06
C PHE A 201 -4.28 -4.16 11.72
N ALA A 202 -4.24 -5.10 12.68
CA ALA A 202 -4.71 -6.46 12.48
C ALA A 202 -6.20 -6.50 12.08
N ARG A 203 -7.06 -5.70 12.73
CA ARG A 203 -8.47 -5.58 12.36
C ARG A 203 -8.64 -5.18 10.89
N ASN A 204 -7.99 -4.11 10.44
CA ASN A 204 -8.13 -3.63 9.07
C ASN A 204 -7.54 -4.62 8.05
N THR A 205 -6.35 -5.15 8.35
CA THR A 205 -5.68 -6.16 7.52
C THR A 205 -6.54 -7.43 7.38
N ARG A 206 -7.21 -7.87 8.45
CA ARG A 206 -8.19 -8.98 8.36
C ARG A 206 -9.36 -8.65 7.46
N ARG A 207 -9.92 -7.44 7.52
CA ARG A 207 -11.01 -7.04 6.61
C ARG A 207 -10.57 -7.14 5.15
N ALA A 208 -9.33 -6.74 4.83
CA ALA A 208 -8.75 -6.92 3.50
C ALA A 208 -8.59 -8.41 3.15
N ALA A 209 -7.94 -9.19 4.02
CA ALA A 209 -7.65 -10.60 3.78
C ALA A 209 -8.91 -11.46 3.61
N GLU A 210 -9.90 -11.28 4.49
CA GLU A 210 -11.14 -12.05 4.47
C GLU A 210 -12.00 -11.78 3.23
N VAL A 211 -11.91 -10.59 2.63
CA VAL A 211 -12.66 -10.23 1.43
C VAL A 211 -11.92 -10.62 0.16
N TRP A 212 -10.60 -10.44 0.11
CA TRP A 212 -9.85 -10.41 -1.15
C TRP A 212 -8.84 -11.55 -1.34
N MET A 213 -8.47 -12.30 -0.30
CA MET A 213 -7.37 -13.27 -0.39
C MET A 213 -7.80 -14.74 -0.50
N ASP A 214 -9.09 -15.03 -0.55
CA ASP A 214 -9.61 -16.40 -0.67
C ASP A 214 -8.98 -17.34 0.38
N GLU A 215 -8.50 -18.52 -0.01
CA GLU A 215 -7.78 -19.46 0.87
C GLU A 215 -6.37 -18.96 1.30
N TYR A 216 -5.75 -18.05 0.56
CA TYR A 216 -4.39 -17.55 0.84
C TYR A 216 -4.29 -16.71 2.11
N LYS A 217 -5.43 -16.24 2.65
CA LYS A 217 -5.48 -15.61 3.99
C LYS A 217 -4.93 -16.52 5.09
N ASN A 218 -4.93 -17.83 4.89
CA ASN A 218 -4.36 -18.78 5.84
C ASN A 218 -2.84 -18.62 6.00
N PHE A 219 -2.12 -18.21 4.95
CA PHE A 219 -0.70 -17.88 5.05
C PHE A 219 -0.46 -16.62 5.86
N TYR A 220 -1.36 -15.63 5.74
CA TYR A 220 -1.34 -14.47 6.63
C TYR A 220 -1.54 -14.87 8.10
N TYR A 221 -2.52 -15.72 8.37
CA TYR A 221 -2.74 -16.21 9.72
C TYR A 221 -1.62 -17.13 10.23
N ALA A 222 -0.86 -17.78 9.35
CA ALA A 222 0.34 -18.50 9.73
C ALA A 222 1.47 -17.54 10.14
N ALA A 223 1.67 -16.46 9.37
CA ALA A 223 2.67 -15.42 9.66
C ALA A 223 2.30 -14.55 10.87
N VAL A 224 1.00 -14.31 11.11
CA VAL A 224 0.49 -13.48 12.22
C VAL A 224 -0.62 -14.23 12.97
N PRO A 225 -0.29 -15.26 13.77
CA PRO A 225 -1.31 -16.09 14.43
C PRO A 225 -2.24 -15.33 15.38
N SER A 226 -1.73 -14.28 16.02
CA SER A 226 -2.49 -13.41 16.93
C SER A 226 -3.67 -12.73 16.25
N ALA A 227 -3.61 -12.50 14.93
CA ALA A 227 -4.69 -11.86 14.17
C ALA A 227 -5.96 -12.71 14.16
N ARG A 228 -5.89 -14.05 14.22
CA ARG A 228 -7.09 -14.94 14.18
C ARG A 228 -8.15 -14.57 15.22
N ASN A 229 -7.72 -14.04 16.37
CA ASN A 229 -8.60 -13.72 17.50
C ASN A 229 -9.09 -12.26 17.49
N VAL A 230 -8.65 -11.42 16.55
CA VAL A 230 -9.01 -10.00 16.50
C VAL A 230 -10.35 -9.78 15.80
N PRO A 231 -11.40 -9.27 16.46
CA PRO A 231 -12.69 -9.03 15.81
C PRO A 231 -12.60 -7.99 14.69
N TYR A 232 -13.02 -8.35 13.48
CA TYR A 232 -12.95 -7.49 12.29
C TYR A 232 -14.30 -6.94 11.83
N GLY A 233 -15.40 -7.33 12.50
CA GLY A 233 -16.76 -6.88 12.19
C GLY A 233 -17.35 -7.49 10.92
N ASN A 234 -18.52 -6.99 10.51
CA ASN A 234 -19.21 -7.48 9.32
C ASN A 234 -18.49 -7.03 8.03
N ILE A 235 -18.37 -7.92 7.04
CA ILE A 235 -17.73 -7.68 5.74
C ILE A 235 -18.66 -7.97 4.54
N GLN A 236 -19.94 -8.23 4.79
CA GLN A 236 -20.90 -8.70 3.79
C GLN A 236 -21.04 -7.71 2.62
N SER A 237 -21.12 -6.40 2.91
CA SER A 237 -21.19 -5.36 1.87
C SER A 237 -19.97 -5.35 0.95
N ARG A 238 -18.78 -5.65 1.49
CA ARG A 238 -17.53 -5.76 0.71
C ARG A 238 -17.49 -7.03 -0.13
N MET A 239 -17.98 -8.15 0.41
CA MET A 239 -18.11 -9.40 -0.36
C MET A 239 -19.13 -9.27 -1.50
N GLU A 240 -20.27 -8.61 -1.26
CA GLU A 240 -21.28 -8.33 -2.28
C GLU A 240 -20.74 -7.43 -3.38
N LEU A 241 -19.98 -6.40 -3.01
CA LEU A 241 -19.28 -5.56 -3.98
C LEU A 241 -18.32 -6.37 -4.85
N ARG A 242 -17.48 -7.24 -4.25
CA ARG A 242 -16.56 -8.12 -4.99
C ARG A 242 -17.30 -9.00 -6.00
N ARG A 243 -18.45 -9.57 -5.60
CA ARG A 243 -19.32 -10.35 -6.51
C ARG A 243 -19.90 -9.49 -7.62
N ARG A 244 -20.44 -8.31 -7.30
CA ARG A 244 -21.08 -7.39 -8.26
C ARG A 244 -20.11 -6.92 -9.34
N LEU A 245 -18.86 -6.68 -8.97
CA LEU A 245 -17.79 -6.26 -9.89
C LEU A 245 -17.15 -7.44 -10.65
N ASN A 246 -17.60 -8.67 -10.40
CA ASN A 246 -17.08 -9.89 -11.03
C ASN A 246 -15.54 -10.00 -10.95
N CYS A 247 -14.98 -9.69 -9.78
CA CYS A 247 -13.54 -9.64 -9.60
C CYS A 247 -12.91 -11.04 -9.68
N LYS A 248 -11.67 -11.09 -10.17
CA LYS A 248 -10.84 -12.30 -10.27
C LYS A 248 -10.49 -12.85 -8.87
N PRO A 249 -10.18 -14.16 -8.76
CA PRO A 249 -9.71 -14.76 -7.52
C PRO A 249 -8.29 -14.29 -7.15
N PHE A 250 -7.88 -14.44 -5.89
CA PHE A 250 -6.56 -14.05 -5.42
C PHE A 250 -5.43 -14.87 -6.07
N LYS A 251 -5.71 -16.13 -6.42
CA LYS A 251 -4.79 -16.95 -7.23
C LYS A 251 -4.39 -16.25 -8.53
N TRP A 252 -5.37 -15.64 -9.23
CA TRP A 252 -5.09 -14.88 -10.45
C TRP A 252 -4.20 -13.66 -10.16
N TYR A 253 -4.41 -12.98 -9.04
CA TYR A 253 -3.56 -11.86 -8.62
C TYR A 253 -2.11 -12.32 -8.41
N LEU A 254 -1.89 -13.42 -7.70
CA LEU A 254 -0.55 -13.97 -7.49
C LEU A 254 0.13 -14.38 -8.81
N GLU A 255 -0.60 -15.04 -9.71
CA GLU A 255 -0.03 -15.52 -10.98
C GLU A 255 0.24 -14.40 -12.00
N ASN A 256 -0.58 -13.34 -12.02
CA ASN A 256 -0.57 -12.34 -13.09
C ASN A 256 -0.05 -10.96 -12.66
N VAL A 257 -0.09 -10.66 -11.37
CA VAL A 257 0.26 -9.35 -10.82
C VAL A 257 1.51 -9.43 -9.94
N TYR A 258 1.61 -10.45 -9.09
CA TYR A 258 2.73 -10.58 -8.15
C TYR A 258 3.34 -12.00 -8.12
N PRO A 259 3.85 -12.49 -9.26
CA PRO A 259 4.41 -13.85 -9.35
C PRO A 259 5.72 -14.01 -8.56
N GLU A 260 6.35 -12.90 -8.17
CA GLU A 260 7.58 -12.95 -7.36
C GLU A 260 7.31 -13.22 -5.87
N LEU A 261 6.07 -13.08 -5.39
CA LEU A 261 5.71 -13.45 -4.03
C LEU A 261 5.74 -14.96 -3.89
N ARG A 262 6.71 -15.47 -3.13
CA ARG A 262 6.84 -16.91 -2.90
C ARG A 262 5.67 -17.43 -2.05
N VAL A 263 4.85 -18.28 -2.66
CA VAL A 263 3.73 -18.96 -2.01
C VAL A 263 4.24 -20.27 -1.40
N PRO A 264 3.95 -20.57 -0.12
CA PRO A 264 4.27 -21.86 0.48
C PRO A 264 3.54 -23.01 -0.22
N ASP A 265 4.14 -24.20 -0.27
CA ASP A 265 3.45 -25.39 -0.76
C ASP A 265 2.37 -25.84 0.25
N HIS A 266 1.32 -26.49 -0.23
CA HIS A 266 0.25 -27.03 0.61
C HIS A 266 0.73 -28.09 1.61
N GLN A 267 1.88 -28.72 1.35
CA GLN A 267 2.49 -29.73 2.23
C GLN A 267 3.53 -29.15 3.21
N ASP A 268 3.87 -27.87 3.10
CA ASP A 268 4.87 -27.24 3.96
C ASP A 268 4.36 -27.17 5.41
N ILE A 269 5.16 -27.66 6.36
CA ILE A 269 4.85 -27.57 7.80
C ILE A 269 5.08 -26.14 8.32
N ALA A 270 6.12 -25.48 7.81
CA ALA A 270 6.49 -24.11 8.13
C ALA A 270 7.19 -23.48 6.92
N PHE A 271 7.13 -22.15 6.81
CA PHE A 271 7.67 -21.41 5.67
C PHE A 271 8.12 -20.00 6.08
N GLY A 272 9.14 -19.47 5.40
CA GLY A 272 9.70 -18.15 5.62
C GLY A 272 11.15 -18.22 6.11
N ALA A 273 11.55 -17.25 6.91
CA ALA A 273 12.89 -17.20 7.48
C ALA A 273 12.96 -17.90 8.85
N LEU A 274 14.06 -18.63 9.10
CA LEU A 274 14.33 -19.24 10.40
C LEU A 274 15.14 -18.28 11.28
N GLN A 275 14.50 -17.68 12.28
CA GLN A 275 15.06 -16.57 13.05
C GLN A 275 15.66 -17.00 14.40
N GLN A 276 16.82 -16.45 14.74
CA GLN A 276 17.42 -16.47 16.06
C GLN A 276 17.86 -15.05 16.47
N GLY A 277 17.07 -14.38 17.30
CA GLY A 277 17.30 -12.97 17.65
C GLY A 277 17.04 -12.07 16.44
N THR A 278 18.01 -11.22 16.08
CA THR A 278 17.98 -10.38 14.86
C THR A 278 18.56 -11.08 13.63
N ASN A 279 19.04 -12.32 13.78
CA ASN A 279 19.67 -13.08 12.71
C ASN A 279 18.72 -14.12 12.13
N CYS A 280 18.94 -14.44 10.85
CA CYS A 280 18.24 -15.45 10.09
C CYS A 280 19.25 -16.54 9.67
N LEU A 281 18.81 -17.80 9.58
CA LEU A 281 19.55 -18.86 8.91
C LEU A 281 19.89 -18.40 7.49
N ASP A 282 21.16 -18.51 7.10
CA ASP A 282 21.65 -18.02 5.82
C ASP A 282 22.54 -19.07 5.13
N THR A 283 22.39 -19.22 3.81
CA THR A 283 23.23 -20.13 3.02
C THR A 283 24.65 -19.59 2.82
N LEU A 284 24.88 -18.29 3.10
CA LEU A 284 26.12 -17.56 2.83
C LEU A 284 26.56 -17.61 1.36
N GLY A 285 25.61 -17.90 0.46
CA GLY A 285 25.88 -18.10 -0.97
C GLY A 285 26.59 -19.42 -1.29
N HIS A 286 26.70 -20.34 -0.33
CA HIS A 286 27.25 -21.66 -0.57
C HIS A 286 26.25 -22.59 -1.27
N PHE A 287 26.78 -23.56 -2.00
CA PHE A 287 26.03 -24.62 -2.68
C PHE A 287 26.16 -25.96 -1.93
N ALA A 288 25.84 -27.08 -2.58
CA ALA A 288 25.97 -28.41 -1.99
C ALA A 288 27.37 -28.62 -1.36
N ASP A 289 27.39 -29.33 -0.23
CA ASP A 289 28.57 -29.58 0.63
C ASP A 289 29.18 -28.34 1.31
N GLY A 290 28.58 -27.15 1.13
CA GLY A 290 28.93 -25.94 1.85
C GLY A 290 28.26 -25.83 3.22
N VAL A 291 28.88 -25.08 4.14
CA VAL A 291 28.30 -24.81 5.46
C VAL A 291 27.23 -23.73 5.39
N VAL A 292 26.21 -23.84 6.25
CA VAL A 292 25.23 -22.79 6.52
C VAL A 292 25.65 -21.95 7.72
N GLY A 293 25.12 -20.75 7.85
CA GLY A 293 25.39 -19.86 8.97
C GLY A 293 24.19 -19.02 9.36
N VAL A 294 24.46 -17.90 10.02
CA VAL A 294 23.45 -16.90 10.33
C VAL A 294 23.91 -15.53 9.87
N TYR A 295 22.99 -14.72 9.36
CA TYR A 295 23.23 -13.34 8.94
C TYR A 295 22.09 -12.44 9.43
N GLU A 296 22.26 -11.12 9.45
CA GLU A 296 21.19 -10.20 9.86
C GLU A 296 19.96 -10.35 8.94
N CYS A 297 18.77 -10.48 9.53
CA CYS A 297 17.54 -10.68 8.78
C CYS A 297 17.23 -9.47 7.88
N HIS A 298 17.06 -9.70 6.57
CA HIS A 298 16.85 -8.61 5.60
C HIS A 298 15.48 -8.63 4.88
N ASN A 299 14.62 -9.62 5.14
CA ASN A 299 13.23 -9.69 4.62
C ASN A 299 13.11 -9.60 3.08
N ALA A 300 14.17 -9.95 2.36
CA ALA A 300 14.23 -9.91 0.90
C ALA A 300 14.09 -11.30 0.25
N GLY A 301 13.86 -12.35 1.06
CA GLY A 301 13.93 -13.75 0.62
C GLY A 301 15.35 -14.13 0.20
N GLY A 302 15.51 -14.96 -0.83
CA GLY A 302 16.84 -15.33 -1.32
C GLY A 302 17.55 -16.29 -0.37
N ASN A 303 18.73 -15.92 0.13
CA ASN A 303 19.53 -16.81 0.96
C ASN A 303 19.07 -16.90 2.43
N GLN A 304 17.92 -16.29 2.78
CA GLN A 304 17.25 -16.35 4.09
C GLN A 304 15.78 -16.74 3.99
#